data_AF-A0A960X2R2-F1
#
_entry.id   AF-A0A960X2R2-F1
#
_cell.length_a   1.000
_cell.length_b   1.000
_cell.length_c   1.000
_cell.angle_alpha   90.00
_cell.angle_beta   90.00
_cell.angle_gamma   90.00
#
_symmetry.space_group_name_H-M   'P 1'
#
loop_
_entity.id
_entity.type
_entity.pdbx_description
1 polymer ?
#
loop_
_entity_poly.entity_id
_entity_poly.type
_entity_poly.pdbx_seq_one_letter_code
_entity_poly.pdbx_strand_id
1 'polypeptide(L)'
;MAHDDEFEKIMKFFSMDQKERSSHFSEVFEKSAEFFERFNHVMKEGSLEDKQRMIAELQELQRVVQEETEKLTNMTGMSEEELKAFAENKNNFTPEQW
;
A
#
# COMPACT_ATOMS: atom_id res chain seq x y z
N MET A 1 -12.21 22.19 9.60
CA MET A 1 -12.17 21.25 10.74
C MET A 1 -12.31 19.85 10.17
N ALA A 2 -11.19 19.20 9.85
CA ALA A 2 -11.15 17.85 9.27
C ALA A 2 -9.84 17.11 9.60
N HIS A 3 -8.80 17.83 10.02
CA HIS A 3 -7.51 17.25 10.43
C HIS A 3 -7.55 16.42 11.72
N ASP A 4 -8.50 16.69 12.61
CA ASP A 4 -8.56 15.99 13.91
C ASP A 4 -8.97 14.51 13.75
N ASP A 5 -9.72 14.20 12.70
CA ASP A 5 -10.36 12.88 12.53
C ASP A 5 -9.42 11.84 11.90
N GLU A 6 -8.49 12.26 11.04
CA GLU A 6 -7.43 11.39 10.49
C GLU A 6 -6.29 11.19 11.49
N PHE A 7 -5.91 12.25 12.21
CA PHE A 7 -4.89 12.16 13.25
C PHE A 7 -5.33 11.22 14.38
N GLU A 8 -6.59 11.32 14.83
CA GLU A 8 -7.13 10.38 15.82
C GLU A 8 -7.20 8.95 15.29
N LYS A 9 -7.52 8.72 14.01
CA LYS A 9 -7.51 7.37 13.42
C LYS A 9 -6.11 6.77 13.37
N ILE A 10 -5.11 7.58 13.01
CA ILE A 10 -3.69 7.18 13.01
C ILE A 10 -3.22 6.90 14.43
N MET A 11 -3.50 7.80 15.38
CA MET A 11 -3.16 7.59 16.79
C MET A 11 -3.89 6.39 17.38
N LYS A 12 -5.14 6.16 16.98
CA LYS A 12 -5.92 4.98 17.37
C LYS A 12 -5.29 3.70 16.83
N PHE A 13 -4.87 3.69 15.57
CA PHE A 13 -4.12 2.59 14.98
C PHE A 13 -2.80 2.35 15.73
N PHE A 14 -2.02 3.40 16.02
CA PHE A 14 -0.77 3.26 16.80
C PHE A 14 -0.99 2.90 18.28
N SER A 15 -2.19 3.18 18.82
CA SER A 15 -2.62 2.79 20.17
C SER A 15 -3.21 1.38 20.25
N MET A 16 -3.51 0.75 19.10
CA MET A 16 -3.92 -0.65 19.06
C MET A 16 -2.76 -1.54 19.53
N ASP A 17 -3.13 -2.61 20.22
CA ASP A 17 -2.15 -3.56 20.73
C ASP A 17 -1.38 -4.18 19.56
N GLN A 18 -0.08 -4.48 19.76
CA GLN A 18 0.81 -4.90 18.66
C GLN A 18 0.22 -6.07 17.85
N LYS A 19 -0.48 -6.97 18.53
CA LYS A 19 -1.15 -8.13 17.96
C LYS A 19 -2.32 -7.78 17.03
N GLU A 20 -3.11 -6.74 17.34
CA GLU A 20 -4.22 -6.29 16.49
C GLU A 20 -3.71 -5.59 15.23
N ARG A 21 -2.69 -4.74 15.36
CA ARG A 21 -2.02 -4.13 14.19
C ARG A 21 -1.44 -5.19 13.28
N SER A 22 -0.71 -6.16 13.84
CA SER A 22 -0.14 -7.26 13.07
C SER A 22 -1.23 -8.08 12.37
N SER A 23 -2.36 -8.35 13.04
CA SER A 23 -3.49 -9.06 12.42
C SER A 23 -4.08 -8.31 11.23
N HIS A 24 -4.25 -6.99 11.32
CA HIS A 24 -4.73 -6.17 10.21
C HIS A 24 -3.75 -6.12 9.04
N PHE A 25 -2.45 -5.99 9.33
CA PHE A 25 -1.42 -6.07 8.29
C PHE A 25 -1.41 -7.44 7.62
N SER A 26 -1.47 -8.54 8.38
CA SER A 26 -1.52 -9.90 7.84
C SER A 26 -2.72 -10.10 6.92
N GLU A 27 -3.91 -9.65 7.31
CA GLU A 27 -5.12 -9.78 6.47
C GLU A 27 -4.98 -9.01 5.14
N VAL A 28 -4.40 -7.80 5.16
CA VAL A 28 -4.16 -7.02 3.94
C VAL A 28 -3.11 -7.69 3.06
N PHE A 29 -2.04 -8.25 3.64
CA PHE A 29 -1.03 -8.99 2.90
C PHE A 29 -1.59 -10.27 2.27
N GLU A 30 -2.40 -11.04 3.01
CA GLU A 30 -3.05 -12.25 2.51
C GLU A 30 -3.98 -11.93 1.33
N LYS A 31 -4.85 -10.92 1.46
CA LYS A 31 -5.72 -10.46 0.37
C LYS A 31 -4.94 -9.98 -0.84
N SER A 32 -3.79 -9.34 -0.61
CA SER A 32 -2.90 -8.89 -1.70
C SER A 32 -2.28 -10.08 -2.43
N ALA A 33 -1.82 -11.10 -1.69
CA ALA A 33 -1.30 -12.33 -2.28
C ALA A 33 -2.36 -13.05 -3.12
N GLU A 34 -3.58 -13.22 -2.59
CA GLU A 34 -4.72 -13.80 -3.31
C GLU A 34 -5.07 -13.00 -4.58
N PHE A 35 -5.00 -11.67 -4.53
CA PHE A 35 -5.18 -10.81 -5.70
C PHE A 35 -4.13 -11.12 -6.78
N PHE A 36 -2.85 -11.20 -6.42
CA PHE A 36 -1.78 -11.47 -7.39
C PHE A 36 -1.78 -12.91 -7.91
N GLU A 37 -2.22 -13.89 -7.12
CA GLU A 37 -2.45 -15.25 -7.59
C GLU A 37 -3.58 -15.29 -8.63
N ARG A 38 -4.70 -14.62 -8.34
CA ARG A 38 -5.82 -14.47 -9.29
C ARG A 38 -5.38 -13.75 -10.56
N PHE A 39 -4.61 -12.68 -10.43
CA PHE A 39 -4.01 -11.97 -11.55
C PHE A 39 -3.21 -12.93 -12.45
N ASN A 40 -2.28 -13.67 -11.87
CA ASN A 40 -1.44 -14.62 -12.60
C ASN A 40 -2.27 -15.70 -13.30
N HIS A 41 -3.28 -16.24 -12.63
CA HIS A 41 -4.18 -17.23 -13.21
C HIS A 41 -4.95 -16.65 -14.41
N VAL A 42 -5.59 -15.49 -14.26
CA VAL A 42 -6.33 -14.81 -15.34
C VAL A 42 -5.41 -14.46 -16.52
N MET A 43 -4.18 -13.99 -16.27
CA MET A 43 -3.26 -13.66 -17.35
C MET A 43 -2.78 -14.87 -18.14
N LYS A 44 -2.63 -16.03 -17.49
CA LYS A 44 -2.24 -17.28 -18.14
C LYS A 44 -3.40 -17.93 -18.89
N GLU A 45 -4.55 -18.05 -18.23
CA GLU A 45 -5.63 -18.97 -18.65
C GLU A 45 -6.96 -18.28 -18.95
N GLY A 46 -7.12 -17.01 -18.55
CA GLY A 46 -8.38 -16.27 -18.69
C GLY A 46 -8.73 -15.88 -20.13
N SER A 47 -9.98 -15.46 -20.32
CA SER A 47 -10.43 -14.90 -21.59
C SER A 47 -9.81 -13.53 -21.86
N LEU A 48 -9.90 -13.02 -23.09
CA LEU A 48 -9.44 -11.66 -23.41
C LEU A 48 -10.17 -10.60 -22.57
N GLU A 49 -11.47 -10.79 -22.34
CA GLU A 49 -12.29 -9.89 -21.53
C GLU A 49 -11.83 -9.90 -20.06
N ASP A 50 -11.54 -11.08 -19.51
CA ASP A 50 -11.05 -11.20 -18.13
C ASP A 50 -9.68 -10.55 -17.95
N LYS A 51 -8.77 -10.73 -18.92
CA LYS A 51 -7.46 -10.07 -18.92
C LYS A 51 -7.60 -8.56 -18.98
N GLN A 52 -8.51 -8.04 -19.80
CA GLN A 52 -8.76 -6.60 -19.87
C GLN A 52 -9.31 -6.03 -18.56
N ARG A 53 -10.27 -6.72 -17.94
CA ARG A 53 -10.78 -6.34 -16.61
C ARG A 53 -9.67 -6.31 -15.56
N MET A 54 -8.86 -7.36 -15.52
CA MET A 54 -7.77 -7.50 -14.57
C MET A 54 -6.66 -6.44 -14.78
N ILE A 55 -6.36 -6.08 -16.03
CA ILE A 55 -5.44 -4.99 -16.36
C ILE A 55 -6.01 -3.64 -15.90
N ALA A 56 -7.32 -3.40 -16.08
CA ALA A 56 -7.95 -2.17 -15.60
C ALA A 56 -7.87 -2.03 -14.08
N GLU A 57 -8.08 -3.13 -13.33
CA GLU A 57 -7.90 -3.14 -11.87
C GLU A 57 -6.45 -2.81 -11.47
N LEU A 58 -5.45 -3.35 -12.17
CA LEU A 58 -4.05 -3.01 -11.93
C LEU A 58 -3.71 -1.56 -12.26
N GLN A 59 -4.27 -1.02 -13.34
CA GLN A 59 -4.05 0.38 -13.71
C GLN A 59 -4.62 1.33 -12.65
N GLU A 60 -5.76 0.99 -12.08
CA GLU A 60 -6.34 1.76 -10.98
C GLU A 60 -5.47 1.69 -9.72
N LEU A 61 -4.96 0.50 -9.38
CA LEU A 61 -4.01 0.36 -8.28
C LEU A 61 -2.74 1.19 -8.51
N GLN A 62 -2.19 1.17 -9.73
CA GLN A 62 -1.02 1.96 -10.10
C GLN A 62 -1.31 3.47 -9.98
N ARG A 63 -2.48 3.93 -10.42
CA ARG A 63 -2.90 5.33 -10.30
C ARG A 63 -2.93 5.78 -8.84
N VAL A 64 -3.55 4.99 -7.97
CA VAL A 64 -3.62 5.30 -6.53
C VAL A 64 -2.21 5.37 -5.92
N VAL A 65 -1.33 4.41 -6.25
CA VAL A 65 0.06 4.43 -5.76
C VAL A 65 0.82 5.67 -6.24
N GLN A 66 0.64 6.08 -7.49
CA GLN A 66 1.26 7.30 -8.03
C GLN A 66 0.74 8.56 -7.32
N GLU A 67 -0.57 8.68 -7.12
CA GLU A 67 -1.17 9.82 -6.41
C GLU A 67 -0.67 9.92 -4.97
N GLU A 68 -0.55 8.81 -4.25
CA GLU A 68 0.00 8.81 -2.89
C GLU A 68 1.50 9.13 -2.88
N THR A 69 2.25 8.64 -3.86
CA THR A 69 3.68 8.98 -4.02
C THR A 69 3.86 10.48 -4.28
N GLU A 70 3.06 11.06 -5.18
CA GLU A 70 3.08 12.51 -5.45
C GLU A 70 2.68 13.34 -4.22
N LYS A 71 1.72 12.89 -3.42
CA LYS A 71 1.40 13.56 -2.15
C LYS A 71 2.59 13.53 -1.21
N LEU A 72 3.24 12.38 -1.06
CA LEU A 72 4.40 12.23 -0.20
C LEU A 72 5.57 13.10 -0.67
N THR A 73 5.89 13.14 -1.96
CA THR A 73 6.98 13.99 -2.49
C THR A 73 6.70 15.46 -2.22
N ASN A 74 5.46 15.92 -2.43
CA ASN A 74 5.06 17.29 -2.15
C ASN A 74 5.11 17.65 -0.65
N MET A 75 4.76 16.70 0.23
CA MET A 75 4.76 16.90 1.68
C MET A 75 6.16 16.87 2.29
N THR A 76 7.02 15.97 1.83
CA THR A 76 8.36 15.78 2.39
C THR A 76 9.42 16.64 1.70
N GLY A 77 9.11 17.17 0.50
CA GLY A 77 10.08 17.83 -0.36
C GLY A 77 11.11 16.89 -0.98
N MET A 78 10.92 15.58 -0.84
CA MET A 78 11.80 14.56 -1.41
C MET A 78 11.35 14.21 -2.83
N SER A 79 12.30 13.85 -3.70
CA SER A 79 11.97 13.23 -4.98
C SER A 79 11.45 11.80 -4.78
N GLU A 80 10.86 11.22 -5.83
CA GLU A 80 10.41 9.82 -5.80
C GLU A 80 11.59 8.86 -5.55
N GLU A 81 12.74 9.12 -6.16
CA GLU A 81 13.96 8.33 -5.94
C GLU A 81 14.47 8.44 -4.51
N GLU A 82 14.36 9.62 -3.89
CA GLU A 82 14.73 9.84 -2.51
C GLU A 82 13.76 9.15 -1.54
N LEU A 83 12.45 9.19 -1.82
CA LEU A 83 11.45 8.42 -1.07
C LEU A 83 11.70 6.92 -1.16
N LYS A 84 12.06 6.42 -2.35
CA LYS A 84 12.38 5.01 -2.55
C LYS A 84 13.64 4.61 -1.79
N ALA A 85 14.71 5.40 -1.89
CA ALA A 85 15.93 5.18 -1.14
C ALA A 85 15.70 5.27 0.38
N PHE A 86 14.79 6.16 0.81
CA PHE A 86 14.38 6.27 2.20
C PHE A 86 13.64 5.02 2.69
N ALA A 87 12.70 4.51 1.90
CA ALA A 87 11.92 3.31 2.21
C ALA A 87 12.76 2.02 2.21
N GLU A 88 13.77 1.92 1.34
CA GLU A 88 14.64 0.74 1.24
C GLU A 88 15.73 0.68 2.32
N ASN A 89 16.03 1.80 2.99
CA ASN A 89 17.03 1.85 4.04
C ASN A 89 16.44 1.48 5.41
N LYS A 90 16.71 0.24 5.84
CA LYS A 90 16.26 -0.29 7.14
C LYS A 90 16.64 0.57 8.35
N ASN A 91 17.71 1.36 8.25
CA ASN A 91 18.16 2.22 9.35
C ASN A 91 17.26 3.45 9.55
N ASN A 92 16.35 3.74 8.60
CA ASN A 92 15.38 4.82 8.72
C ASN A 92 14.15 4.41 9.54
N PHE A 93 14.03 3.13 9.90
CA PHE A 93 12.90 2.56 10.61
C PHE A 93 13.39 1.86 11.89
N THR A 94 12.59 1.91 12.95
CA THR A 94 12.82 1.06 14.12
C THR A 94 12.56 -0.41 13.76
N PRO A 95 13.11 -1.38 14.51
CA PRO A 95 12.84 -2.81 14.29
C PRO A 95 11.35 -3.18 14.31
N GLU A 96 10.52 -2.39 15.00
CA GLU A 96 9.07 -2.56 15.03
C GLU A 96 8.34 -1.93 13.83
N GLN A 97 9.03 -1.08 13.04
CA GLN A 97 8.51 -0.38 11.87
C GLN A 97 8.96 -1.01 10.53
N TRP A 98 9.93 -1.92 10.57
CA TRP A 98 10.43 -2.68 9.41
C TRP A 98 9.68 -4.00 9.21
#